data_AF-A0A530M5C4-F1
#
_entry.id   AF-A0A530M5C4-F1
#
_cell.length_a   1.000
_cell.length_b   1.000
_cell.length_c   1.000
_cell.angle_alpha   90.00
_cell.angle_beta   90.00
_cell.angle_gamma   90.00
#
_symmetry.space_group_name_H-M   'P 1'
#
loop_
_entity.id
_entity.type
_entity.pdbx_description
1 polymer ?
#
loop_
_entity_poly.entity_id
_entity_poly.type
_entity_poly.pdbx_seq_one_letter_code
_entity_poly.pdbx_strand_id
1 'polypeptide(L)'
;MMAGEGKLLDGSVCSTELRTYLSEVDAAQLDRFANECLEVPFDDSGLVLQDVVNEIGRRLEFEVGAGLYRGRRGTPGFDGLWRSGAHQFVVEVKTTDAYRIPLHLAANYRDQLIKSGELGEDSSILFVVGREDTQGLEEQIRGSRHAWSMRVIGVSSLIRLLMVKV
;
A
#
# COMPACT_ATOMS: atom_id res chain seq x y z
N MET A 1 17.45 -16.81 -0.95
CA MET A 1 18.79 -16.20 -1.08
C MET A 1 18.58 -14.98 -1.97
N MET A 2 18.56 -13.77 -1.41
CA MET A 2 18.34 -12.55 -2.20
C MET A 2 19.68 -12.10 -2.78
N ALA A 3 19.77 -11.91 -4.09
CA ALA A 3 21.00 -11.49 -4.76
C ALA A 3 20.95 -9.97 -4.99
N GLY A 4 21.55 -9.23 -4.06
CA GLY A 4 21.70 -7.78 -4.11
C GLY A 4 22.36 -7.28 -2.84
N GLU A 5 22.72 -6.00 -2.76
CA GLU A 5 23.36 -5.37 -1.59
C GLU A 5 22.53 -5.40 -0.29
N GLY A 6 21.46 -6.22 -0.23
CA GLY A 6 20.55 -6.37 0.90
C GLY A 6 19.59 -5.19 1.10
N LYS A 7 19.60 -4.19 0.20
CA LYS A 7 18.78 -2.97 0.32
C LYS A 7 17.71 -2.89 -0.75
N LEU A 8 16.50 -2.55 -0.33
CA LEU A 8 15.38 -2.28 -1.23
C LEU A 8 15.49 -0.84 -1.76
N LEU A 9 15.68 -0.73 -3.08
CA LEU A 9 15.81 0.53 -3.82
C LEU A 9 14.93 0.49 -5.07
N ASP A 10 14.46 1.66 -5.50
CA ASP A 10 13.62 1.78 -6.69
C ASP A 10 14.30 1.22 -7.94
N GLY A 11 13.63 0.28 -8.61
CA GLY A 11 14.12 -0.32 -9.86
C GLY A 11 15.38 -1.19 -9.69
N SER A 12 15.73 -1.57 -8.46
CA SER A 12 16.86 -2.46 -8.22
C SER A 12 16.53 -3.92 -8.54
N VAL A 13 17.57 -4.73 -8.77
CA VAL A 13 17.43 -6.18 -8.92
C VAL A 13 16.72 -6.78 -7.71
N CYS A 14 17.10 -6.38 -6.49
CA CYS A 14 16.48 -6.83 -5.25
C CYS A 14 14.96 -6.56 -5.21
N SER A 15 14.52 -5.36 -5.64
CA SER A 15 13.09 -5.03 -5.72
C SER A 15 12.33 -5.93 -6.72
N THR A 16 12.98 -6.26 -7.83
CA THR A 16 12.40 -7.10 -8.90
C THR A 16 12.33 -8.56 -8.45
N GLU A 17 13.40 -9.08 -7.84
CA GLU A 17 13.45 -10.43 -7.28
C GLU A 17 12.40 -10.62 -6.18
N LEU A 18 12.24 -9.64 -5.28
CA LEU A 18 11.21 -9.67 -4.25
C LEU A 18 9.82 -9.76 -4.86
N ARG A 19 9.49 -8.86 -5.80
CA ARG A 19 8.16 -8.84 -6.45
C ARG A 19 7.88 -10.11 -7.23
N THR A 20 8.88 -10.67 -7.91
CA THR A 20 8.78 -11.95 -8.62
C THR A 20 8.55 -13.08 -7.63
N TYR A 21 9.27 -13.10 -6.51
CA TYR A 21 9.05 -14.10 -5.47
C TYR A 21 7.62 -14.01 -4.91
N LEU A 22 7.14 -12.80 -4.60
CA LEU A 22 5.79 -12.57 -4.08
C LEU A 22 4.70 -13.00 -5.08
N SER A 23 4.91 -12.93 -6.39
CA SER A 23 3.92 -13.39 -7.37
C SER A 23 3.78 -14.92 -7.42
N GLU A 24 4.79 -15.67 -6.98
CA GLU A 24 4.81 -17.14 -7.05
C GLU A 24 4.33 -17.83 -5.76
N VAL A 25 4.37 -17.14 -4.61
CA VAL A 25 3.96 -17.74 -3.33
C VAL A 25 2.45 -17.88 -3.18
N ASP A 26 1.97 -18.76 -2.32
CA ASP A 26 0.52 -18.88 -2.07
C ASP A 26 -0.03 -17.77 -1.14
N ALA A 27 -1.35 -17.71 -0.97
CA ALA A 27 -2.00 -16.70 -0.12
C ALA A 27 -1.62 -16.84 1.37
N ALA A 28 -1.35 -18.06 1.85
CA ALA A 28 -0.94 -18.31 3.23
C ALA A 28 0.50 -17.81 3.48
N GLN A 29 1.38 -17.91 2.49
CA GLN A 29 2.71 -17.33 2.54
C GLN A 29 2.66 -15.80 2.50
N LEU A 30 1.78 -15.19 1.68
CA LEU A 30 1.56 -13.74 1.72
C LEU A 30 1.08 -13.27 3.10
N ASP A 31 0.14 -13.99 3.71
CA ASP A 31 -0.32 -13.71 5.08
C ASP A 31 0.84 -13.74 6.08
N ARG A 32 1.66 -14.80 6.02
CA ARG A 32 2.87 -14.90 6.84
C ARG A 32 3.82 -13.73 6.65
N PHE A 33 4.12 -13.32 5.41
CA PHE A 33 5.02 -12.19 5.17
C PHE A 33 4.44 -10.87 5.66
N ALA A 34 3.14 -10.66 5.50
CA ALA A 34 2.47 -9.50 6.03
C ALA A 34 2.60 -9.44 7.56
N ASN A 35 2.32 -10.54 8.26
CA ASN A 35 2.44 -10.60 9.72
C ASN A 35 3.90 -10.43 10.18
N GLU A 36 4.87 -11.07 9.51
CA GLU A 36 6.30 -10.89 9.81
C GLU A 36 6.73 -9.41 9.71
N CYS A 37 6.22 -8.66 8.71
CA CYS A 37 6.48 -7.22 8.57
C CYS A 37 5.85 -6.35 9.67
N LEU A 38 4.78 -6.84 10.32
CA LEU A 38 4.03 -6.10 11.33
C LEU A 38 4.49 -6.41 12.76
N GLU A 39 4.80 -7.67 13.05
CA GLU A 39 5.16 -8.15 14.39
C GLU A 39 6.63 -7.90 14.74
N VAL A 40 7.53 -8.01 13.76
CA VAL A 40 8.97 -7.89 13.98
C VAL A 40 9.50 -6.73 13.15
N PRO A 41 9.63 -5.52 13.70
CA PRO A 41 10.21 -4.40 12.97
C PRO A 41 11.63 -4.71 12.52
N PHE A 42 11.88 -4.64 11.21
CA PHE A 42 13.20 -4.74 10.62
C PHE A 42 13.40 -3.61 9.60
N ASP A 43 14.66 -3.39 9.20
CA ASP A 43 15.02 -2.39 8.18
C ASP A 43 14.25 -2.67 6.88
N ASP A 44 13.62 -1.64 6.31
CA ASP A 44 12.80 -1.76 5.10
C ASP A 44 11.52 -2.63 5.24
N SER A 45 11.10 -3.03 6.45
CA SER A 45 9.83 -3.78 6.68
C SER A 45 8.60 -3.12 6.07
N GLY A 46 8.50 -1.78 6.12
CA GLY A 46 7.44 -1.04 5.43
C GLY A 46 7.52 -1.12 3.91
N LEU A 47 8.74 -1.26 3.35
CA LEU A 47 8.95 -1.42 1.92
C LEU A 47 8.59 -2.83 1.44
N VAL A 48 8.87 -3.84 2.26
CA VAL A 48 8.39 -5.20 2.00
C VAL A 48 6.86 -5.25 2.09
N LEU A 49 6.28 -4.66 3.14
CA LEU A 49 4.83 -4.67 3.35
C LEU A 49 4.07 -4.00 2.20
N GLN A 50 4.57 -2.89 1.64
CA GLN A 50 3.90 -2.28 0.47
C GLN A 50 3.86 -3.21 -0.74
N ASP A 51 4.91 -4.01 -0.98
CA ASP A 51 4.94 -4.93 -2.11
C ASP A 51 4.05 -6.16 -1.87
N VAL A 52 3.98 -6.64 -0.63
CA VAL A 52 3.00 -7.67 -0.21
C VAL A 52 1.57 -7.15 -0.44
N VAL A 53 1.27 -5.93 0.01
CA VAL A 53 -0.04 -5.30 -0.20
C VAL A 53 -0.35 -5.15 -1.69
N ASN A 54 0.60 -4.65 -2.49
CA ASN A 54 0.45 -4.51 -3.94
C ASN A 54 0.21 -5.85 -4.63
N GLU A 55 0.86 -6.92 -4.19
CA GLU A 55 0.62 -8.26 -4.71
C GLU A 55 -0.77 -8.78 -4.35
N ILE A 56 -1.26 -8.53 -3.12
CA ILE A 56 -2.65 -8.81 -2.76
C ILE A 56 -3.61 -8.06 -3.69
N GLY A 57 -3.33 -6.79 -3.99
CA GLY A 57 -4.11 -6.00 -4.96
C GLY A 57 -4.20 -6.66 -6.34
N ARG A 58 -3.07 -7.14 -6.87
CA ARG A 58 -3.04 -7.88 -8.16
C ARG A 58 -3.92 -9.12 -8.11
N ARG A 59 -3.81 -9.91 -7.04
CA ARG A 59 -4.61 -11.13 -6.87
C ARG A 59 -6.09 -10.84 -6.67
N LEU A 60 -6.44 -9.66 -6.17
CA LEU A 60 -7.80 -9.14 -6.14
C LEU A 60 -8.28 -8.54 -7.48
N GLU A 61 -7.56 -8.78 -8.59
CA GLU A 61 -7.89 -8.31 -9.96
C GLU A 61 -7.78 -6.80 -10.18
N PHE A 62 -7.02 -6.09 -9.34
CA PHE A 62 -6.61 -4.73 -9.66
C PHE A 62 -5.43 -4.73 -10.63
N GLU A 63 -5.44 -3.80 -11.57
CA GLU A 63 -4.22 -3.36 -12.25
C GLU A 63 -3.40 -2.53 -11.24
N VAL A 64 -2.24 -3.05 -10.84
CA VAL A 64 -1.41 -2.44 -9.78
C VAL A 64 -0.10 -1.91 -10.34
N GLY A 65 0.06 -0.58 -10.27
CA GLY A 65 1.35 0.10 -10.39
C GLY A 65 2.02 0.20 -9.02
N ALA A 66 3.26 -0.26 -8.90
CA ALA A 66 4.02 -0.15 -7.66
C ALA A 66 4.48 1.29 -7.40
N GLY A 67 4.41 1.72 -6.14
CA GLY A 67 4.94 2.99 -5.68
C GLY A 67 6.47 3.02 -5.58
N LEU A 68 6.99 4.16 -5.13
CA LEU A 68 8.41 4.32 -4.86
C LEU A 68 8.73 3.82 -3.45
N TYR A 69 9.79 3.05 -3.32
CA TYR A 69 10.36 2.66 -2.04
C TYR A 69 10.92 3.84 -1.27
N ARG A 70 11.57 4.77 -1.95
CA ARG A 70 12.19 5.94 -1.31
C ARG A 70 11.68 7.20 -1.97
N GLY A 71 10.96 8.01 -1.20
CA GLY A 71 10.42 9.28 -1.68
C GLY A 71 11.50 10.14 -2.33
N ARG A 72 11.24 10.59 -3.56
CA ARG A 72 12.09 11.55 -4.26
C ARG A 72 11.46 12.93 -4.15
N ARG A 73 12.31 13.95 -3.98
CA ARG A 73 11.85 15.33 -3.89
C ARG A 73 11.12 15.70 -5.19
N GLY A 74 9.84 16.06 -5.09
CA GLY A 74 9.01 16.47 -6.23
C GLY A 74 8.27 15.34 -6.95
N THR A 75 8.30 14.10 -6.43
CA THR A 75 7.48 12.99 -6.95
C THR A 75 6.42 12.61 -5.92
N PRO A 76 5.17 12.32 -6.34
CA PRO A 76 4.16 11.79 -5.43
C PRO A 76 4.66 10.52 -4.73
N GLY A 77 4.70 10.54 -3.40
CA GLY A 77 5.23 9.45 -2.59
C GLY A 77 4.13 8.53 -2.10
N PHE A 78 3.48 7.83 -3.02
CA PHE A 78 2.49 6.78 -2.72
C PHE A 78 3.14 5.39 -2.82
N ASP A 79 2.53 4.39 -2.16
CA ASP A 79 3.04 3.02 -2.08
C ASP A 79 2.48 2.11 -3.18
N GLY A 80 1.30 2.44 -3.70
CA GLY A 80 0.70 1.74 -4.83
C GLY A 80 -0.37 2.55 -5.55
N LEU A 81 -0.64 2.17 -6.80
CA LEU A 81 -1.69 2.75 -7.63
C LEU A 81 -2.54 1.61 -8.19
N TRP A 82 -3.76 1.45 -7.68
CA TRP A 82 -4.63 0.32 -8.04
C TRP A 82 -5.77 0.81 -8.92
N ARG A 83 -6.08 0.07 -9.99
CA ARG A 83 -7.18 0.41 -10.90
C ARG A 83 -8.03 -0.82 -11.20
N SER A 84 -9.36 -0.65 -11.20
CA SER A 84 -10.32 -1.66 -11.64
C SER A 84 -11.56 -0.95 -12.20
N GLY A 85 -11.66 -0.89 -13.53
CA GLY A 85 -12.72 -0.13 -14.21
C GLY A 85 -12.75 1.33 -13.78
N ALA A 86 -13.88 1.77 -13.22
CA ALA A 86 -14.05 3.14 -12.70
C ALA A 86 -13.40 3.37 -11.32
N HIS A 87 -12.99 2.32 -10.62
CA HIS A 87 -12.38 2.44 -9.30
C HIS A 87 -10.87 2.61 -9.43
N GLN A 88 -10.35 3.67 -8.83
CA GLN A 88 -8.91 3.95 -8.80
C GLN A 88 -8.50 4.35 -7.40
N PHE A 89 -7.41 3.77 -6.90
CA PHE A 89 -6.91 4.00 -5.55
C PHE A 89 -5.45 4.43 -5.55
N VAL A 90 -5.17 5.53 -4.85
CA VAL A 90 -3.82 5.79 -4.33
C VAL A 90 -3.69 5.03 -3.02
N VAL A 91 -2.78 4.06 -2.97
CA VAL A 91 -2.58 3.19 -1.82
C VAL A 91 -1.45 3.70 -0.95
N GLU A 92 -1.72 3.76 0.35
CA GLU A 92 -0.80 4.18 1.40
C GLU A 92 -0.73 3.11 2.47
N VAL A 93 0.44 2.49 2.63
CA VAL A 93 0.70 1.38 3.54
C VAL A 93 1.41 1.90 4.79
N LYS A 94 0.98 1.44 5.96
CA LYS A 94 1.61 1.79 7.25
C LYS A 94 1.73 0.55 8.12
N THR A 95 2.96 0.28 8.56
CA THR A 95 3.28 -0.86 9.44
C THR A 95 2.80 -0.68 10.87
N THR A 96 2.65 0.56 11.35
CA THR A 96 2.36 0.86 12.76
C THR A 96 1.28 1.92 12.94
N ASP A 97 0.77 1.98 14.18
CA ASP A 97 -0.13 3.01 14.71
C ASP A 97 0.58 4.36 14.90
N ALA A 98 0.99 4.98 13.79
CA ALA A 98 1.32 6.40 13.86
C ALA A 98 0.09 7.16 14.39
N TYR A 99 0.21 7.77 15.58
CA TYR A 99 -0.85 8.49 16.29
C TYR A 99 -1.59 9.54 15.43
N ARG A 100 -0.95 10.00 14.36
CA ARG A 100 -1.53 10.91 13.39
C ARG A 100 -0.91 10.68 12.01
N ILE A 101 -1.74 10.27 11.06
CA ILE A 101 -1.34 10.20 9.64
C ILE A 101 -1.53 11.59 9.02
N PRO A 102 -0.55 12.11 8.26
CA PRO A 102 -0.69 13.38 7.57
C PRO A 102 -1.60 13.24 6.34
N LEU A 103 -2.93 13.19 6.56
CA LEU A 103 -3.95 12.99 5.52
C LEU A 103 -3.82 13.97 4.34
N HIS A 104 -3.41 15.20 4.62
CA HIS A 104 -3.21 16.23 3.60
C HIS A 104 -2.10 15.86 2.59
N LEU A 105 -1.07 15.11 2.98
CA LEU A 105 -0.01 14.69 2.06
C LEU A 105 -0.55 13.70 1.03
N ALA A 106 -1.28 12.66 1.49
CA ALA A 106 -1.92 11.70 0.60
C ALA A 106 -2.94 12.38 -0.33
N ALA A 107 -3.72 13.34 0.20
CA ALA A 107 -4.63 14.15 -0.61
C ALA A 107 -3.89 14.96 -1.68
N ASN A 108 -2.79 15.63 -1.31
CA ASN A 108 -1.99 16.40 -2.25
C ASN A 108 -1.38 15.52 -3.35
N TYR A 109 -0.96 14.29 -3.03
CA TYR A 109 -0.45 13.35 -4.03
C TYR A 109 -1.53 12.90 -5.00
N ARG A 110 -2.71 12.54 -4.51
CA ARG A 110 -3.86 12.25 -5.36
C ARG A 110 -4.19 13.44 -6.29
N ASP A 111 -4.23 14.66 -5.75
CA ASP A 111 -4.53 15.85 -6.55
C ASP A 111 -3.46 16.11 -7.63
N GLN A 112 -2.18 15.79 -7.36
CA GLN A 112 -1.11 15.87 -8.37
C GLN A 112 -1.31 14.84 -9.49
N LEU A 113 -1.68 13.60 -9.14
CA LEU A 113 -1.96 12.54 -10.12
C LEU A 113 -3.21 12.83 -10.97
N ILE A 114 -4.22 13.46 -10.38
CA ILE A 114 -5.40 13.93 -11.14
C ILE A 114 -4.97 15.02 -12.13
N LYS A 115 -4.19 16.01 -11.66
CA LYS A 115 -3.70 17.11 -12.52
C LYS A 115 -2.79 16.63 -13.65
N SER A 116 -2.05 15.54 -13.46
CA SER A 116 -1.22 14.95 -14.52
C SER A 116 -1.99 14.03 -15.46
N GLY A 117 -3.28 13.77 -15.20
CA GLY A 117 -4.12 12.86 -16.00
C GLY A 117 -3.90 11.37 -15.71
N GLU A 118 -3.15 11.04 -14.66
CA GLU A 118 -2.90 9.64 -14.25
C GLU A 118 -4.10 9.02 -13.51
N LEU A 119 -4.92 9.87 -12.87
CA LEU A 119 -6.11 9.49 -12.13
C LEU A 119 -7.32 10.35 -12.51
N GLY A 120 -8.51 9.78 -12.38
CA GLY A 120 -9.79 10.50 -12.47
C GLY A 120 -10.16 11.21 -11.17
N GLU A 121 -11.06 12.18 -11.27
CA GLU A 121 -11.56 12.95 -10.11
C GLU A 121 -12.30 12.11 -9.07
N ASP A 122 -12.85 10.96 -9.47
CA ASP A 122 -13.56 10.03 -8.59
C ASP A 122 -12.63 9.01 -7.89
N SER A 123 -11.31 9.09 -8.13
CA SER A 123 -10.32 8.26 -7.46
C SER A 123 -10.39 8.41 -5.94
N SER A 124 -9.98 7.40 -5.19
CA SER A 124 -9.94 7.43 -3.73
C SER A 124 -8.52 7.18 -3.21
N ILE A 125 -8.27 7.51 -1.96
CA ILE A 125 -7.08 7.09 -1.22
C ILE A 125 -7.47 5.89 -0.38
N LEU A 126 -6.69 4.83 -0.41
CA LEU A 126 -6.86 3.64 0.42
C LEU A 126 -5.67 3.51 1.37
N PHE A 127 -5.92 3.75 2.66
CA PHE A 127 -4.94 3.43 3.70
C PHE A 127 -5.03 1.95 4.05
N VAL A 128 -3.92 1.24 3.90
CA VAL A 128 -3.76 -0.15 4.34
C VAL A 128 -2.86 -0.14 5.58
N VAL A 129 -3.42 -0.57 6.70
CA VAL A 129 -2.83 -0.34 8.02
C VAL A 129 -2.63 -1.66 8.75
N GLY A 130 -1.47 -1.82 9.40
CA GLY A 130 -1.16 -3.04 10.16
C GLY A 130 -1.99 -3.27 11.43
N ARG A 131 -2.73 -2.26 11.88
CA ARG A 131 -3.50 -2.29 13.14
C ARG A 131 -4.72 -3.19 13.08
N GLU A 132 -4.99 -3.86 14.20
CA GLU A 132 -6.24 -4.58 14.40
C GLU A 132 -7.44 -3.63 14.57
N ASP A 133 -7.24 -2.46 15.19
CA ASP A 133 -8.28 -1.45 15.41
C ASP A 133 -8.14 -0.24 14.49
N THR A 134 -9.05 -0.13 13.51
CA THR A 134 -9.04 0.97 12.56
C THR A 134 -9.71 2.27 13.06
N GLN A 135 -10.29 2.28 14.25
CA GLN A 135 -11.16 3.35 14.71
C GLN A 135 -10.49 4.74 14.79
N GLY A 136 -9.28 4.85 15.34
CA GLY A 136 -8.62 6.14 15.54
C GLY A 136 -8.39 6.93 14.24
N LEU A 137 -7.80 6.32 13.21
CA LEU A 137 -7.65 6.96 11.90
C LEU A 137 -8.99 7.10 11.15
N GLU A 138 -9.97 6.23 11.36
CA GLU A 138 -11.32 6.46 10.81
C GLU A 138 -11.96 7.72 11.39
N GLU A 139 -11.85 7.94 12.70
CA GLU A 139 -12.27 9.17 13.38
C GLU A 139 -11.51 10.38 12.83
N GLN A 140 -10.19 10.25 12.65
CA GLN A 140 -9.37 11.30 12.05
C GLN A 140 -9.83 11.65 10.62
N ILE A 141 -10.10 10.64 9.78
CA ILE A 141 -10.57 10.83 8.40
C ILE A 141 -11.95 11.48 8.40
N ARG A 142 -12.87 11.01 9.25
CA ARG A 142 -14.24 11.53 9.38
C ARG A 142 -14.24 13.00 9.81
N GLY A 143 -13.32 13.39 10.70
CA GLY A 143 -13.13 14.78 11.11
C GLY A 143 -12.40 15.66 10.09
N SER A 144 -11.91 15.09 8.98
CA SER A 144 -11.16 15.82 7.95
C SER A 144 -12.03 16.24 6.77
N ARG A 145 -11.59 17.26 6.03
CA ARG A 145 -12.20 17.67 4.75
C ARG A 145 -12.13 16.61 3.64
N HIS A 146 -11.36 15.54 3.85
CA HIS A 146 -11.10 14.49 2.86
C HIS A 146 -11.90 13.21 3.11
N ALA A 147 -12.85 13.23 4.06
CA ALA A 147 -13.64 12.07 4.48
C ALA A 147 -14.27 11.29 3.31
N TRP A 148 -14.76 12.00 2.29
CA TRP A 148 -15.44 11.40 1.14
C TRP A 148 -14.52 10.62 0.21
N SER A 149 -13.23 10.97 0.14
CA SER A 149 -12.26 10.41 -0.80
C SER A 149 -11.22 9.51 -0.15
N MET A 150 -11.36 9.20 1.15
CA MET A 150 -10.42 8.35 1.89
C MET A 150 -11.11 7.10 2.42
N ARG A 151 -10.45 5.96 2.29
CA ARG A 151 -10.87 4.64 2.78
C ARG A 151 -9.74 4.04 3.60
N VAL A 152 -10.10 3.11 4.48
CA VAL A 152 -9.16 2.43 5.38
C VAL A 152 -9.50 0.96 5.40
N ILE A 153 -8.48 0.11 5.38
CA ILE A 153 -8.61 -1.33 5.62
C ILE A 153 -7.40 -1.84 6.40
N GLY A 154 -7.64 -2.72 7.37
CA GLY A 154 -6.57 -3.44 8.05
C GLY A 154 -5.89 -4.46 7.12
N VAL A 155 -4.59 -4.67 7.27
CA VAL A 155 -3.84 -5.70 6.51
C VAL A 155 -4.49 -7.07 6.66
N SER A 156 -4.86 -7.47 7.88
CA SER A 156 -5.53 -8.76 8.14
C SER A 156 -6.89 -8.87 7.43
N SER A 157 -7.66 -7.77 7.36
CA SER A 157 -8.94 -7.74 6.64
C SER A 157 -8.75 -7.87 5.14
N LEU A 158 -7.71 -7.22 4.59
CA LEU A 158 -7.37 -7.32 3.17
C LEU A 158 -6.95 -8.76 2.79
N ILE A 159 -6.15 -9.41 3.64
CA ILE A 159 -5.77 -10.82 3.46
C ILE A 159 -7.00 -11.73 3.54
N ARG A 160 -7.92 -11.50 4.49
CA ARG A 160 -9.17 -12.29 4.56
C ARG A 160 -9.99 -12.17 3.27
N LEU A 161 -10.04 -10.98 2.65
CA LEU A 161 -10.69 -10.83 1.34
C LEU A 161 -10.00 -11.65 0.25
N LEU A 162 -8.66 -11.68 0.24
CA LEU A 162 -7.90 -12.54 -0.67
C LEU A 162 -8.22 -14.03 -0.44
N MET A 163 -8.22 -14.48 0.82
CA MET A 163 -8.47 -15.87 1.20
C MET A 163 -9.88 -16.35 0.83
N VAL A 164 -10.87 -15.46 0.80
CA VAL A 164 -12.24 -15.78 0.35
C VAL A 164 -12.32 -15.92 -1.17
N LYS A 165 -11.44 -15.23 -1.91
CA LYS A 165 -11.41 -15.26 -3.37
C LYS A 165 -10.73 -16.51 -3.92
N VAL A 166 -9.65 -16.96 -3.29
CA VAL A 166 -8.79 -18.07 -3.76
C VAL A 166 -9.30 -19.45 -3.40
#